data_AF-A0A9Q1LDP0-F1
#
_entry.id   AF-A0A9Q1LDP0-F1
#
_cell.length_a   1.000
_cell.length_b   1.000
_cell.length_c   1.000
_cell.angle_alpha   90.00
_cell.angle_beta   90.00
_cell.angle_gamma   90.00
#
_symmetry.space_group_name_H-M   'P 1'
#
loop_
_entity.id
_entity.type
_entity.pdbx_description
1 polymer ?
#
loop_
_entity_poly.entity_id
_entity_poly.type
_entity_poly.pdbx_seq_one_letter_code
_entity_poly.pdbx_strand_id
1 'polypeptide(L)'
;MKLLKPDPELADFVKAECNKDSWQGIITRLWPDTMYVDVFALDYYSNGLSLVSTMYSSSECPFGINLNPFCKPNEVSYALIPTICYFEFSPIHRNNGVINSISMFKSLNEKEPNQLVDLIDVKIGQEYELVVTTYSGLYRYRVGDVLRVAGYKNNVPQFNFVCPENVILSIDSDKTDKAEL
;
A
#
# COMPACT_ATOMS: atom_id res chain seq x y z
N MET A 1 27.84 18.76 5.90
CA MET A 1 27.26 20.05 6.32
C MET A 1 27.08 20.05 7.84
N LYS A 2 27.60 21.06 8.56
CA LYS A 2 27.23 21.27 9.98
C LYS A 2 25.97 22.13 10.01
N LEU A 3 24.80 21.47 10.05
CA LEU A 3 23.48 22.11 10.09
C LEU A 3 23.17 22.71 11.46
N LEU A 4 23.75 22.15 12.53
CA LEU A 4 23.47 22.58 13.89
C LEU A 4 24.18 23.91 14.20
N LYS A 5 23.39 24.97 14.36
CA LYS A 5 23.83 26.26 14.88
C LYS A 5 22.99 26.60 16.11
N PRO A 6 23.56 27.27 17.13
CA PRO A 6 22.77 27.79 18.23
C PRO A 6 21.74 28.80 17.70
N ASP A 7 20.46 28.50 17.91
CA ASP A 7 19.33 29.35 17.52
C ASP A 7 18.31 29.36 18.68
N PRO A 8 18.43 30.30 19.62
CA PRO A 8 17.53 30.40 20.77
C PRO A 8 16.09 30.71 20.37
N GLU A 9 15.89 31.51 19.33
CA GLU A 9 14.54 31.89 18.86
C GLU A 9 13.79 30.66 18.32
N LEU A 10 14.46 29.83 17.51
CA LEU A 10 13.90 28.57 17.04
C LEU A 10 13.60 27.62 18.21
N ALA A 11 14.47 27.56 19.20
CA ALA A 11 14.28 26.71 20.38
C ALA A 11 13.06 27.15 21.21
N ASP A 12 12.89 28.45 21.44
CA ASP A 12 11.75 29.01 22.17
C ASP A 12 10.44 28.80 21.39
N PHE A 13 10.47 28.94 20.06
CA PHE A 13 9.34 28.66 19.18
C PHE A 13 8.89 27.19 19.28
N VAL A 14 9.80 26.24 19.10
CA VAL A 14 9.47 24.79 19.18
C VAL A 14 8.95 24.45 20.58
N LYS A 15 9.56 24.99 21.63
CA LYS A 15 9.12 24.79 23.01
C LYS A 15 7.72 25.34 23.24
N ALA A 16 7.40 26.52 22.74
CA ALA A 16 6.08 27.13 22.87
C ALA A 16 4.99 26.28 22.18
N GLU A 17 5.27 25.73 21.00
CA GLU A 17 4.33 24.89 20.27
C GLU A 17 4.11 23.51 20.91
N CYS A 18 5.18 22.88 21.42
CA CYS A 18 5.14 21.55 22.05
C CYS A 18 4.56 21.56 23.48
N ASN A 19 4.61 22.70 24.18
CA ASN A 19 4.06 22.86 25.54
C ASN A 19 2.54 23.05 25.58
N LYS A 20 1.86 23.14 24.43
CA LYS A 20 0.39 23.26 24.38
C LYS A 20 -0.27 21.95 24.79
N ASP A 21 -1.43 22.05 25.44
CA ASP A 21 -2.19 20.88 25.91
C ASP A 21 -2.67 19.96 24.77
N SER A 22 -2.86 20.50 23.56
CA SER A 22 -3.27 19.74 22.38
C SER A 22 -2.26 19.81 21.24
N TRP A 23 -1.94 18.64 20.73
CA TRP A 23 -1.06 18.45 19.57
C TRP A 23 -1.83 18.35 18.25
N GLN A 24 -3.14 18.57 18.25
CA GLN A 24 -3.94 18.60 17.04
C GLN A 24 -3.37 19.66 16.08
N GLY A 25 -2.95 19.28 14.87
CA GLY A 25 -2.38 20.19 13.88
C GLY A 25 -0.93 20.65 14.13
N ILE A 26 -0.19 19.98 15.02
CA ILE A 26 1.20 20.33 15.33
C ILE A 26 2.10 20.41 14.09
N ILE A 27 1.86 19.58 13.07
CA ILE A 27 2.67 19.57 11.83
C ILE A 27 2.62 20.93 11.14
N THR A 28 1.41 21.46 10.91
CA THR A 28 1.22 22.78 10.27
C THR A 28 1.70 23.94 11.14
N ARG A 29 1.86 23.75 12.46
CA ARG A 29 2.38 24.80 13.34
C ARG A 29 3.90 24.86 13.32
N LEU A 30 4.56 23.70 13.41
CA LEU A 30 6.03 23.62 13.36
C LEU A 30 6.58 23.83 11.94
N TRP A 31 5.85 23.35 10.93
CA TRP A 31 6.19 23.47 9.51
C TRP A 31 5.02 24.12 8.76
N PRO A 32 4.92 25.47 8.78
CA PRO A 32 3.78 26.18 8.19
C PRO A 32 3.69 26.06 6.67
N ASP A 33 4.82 25.83 5.99
CA ASP A 33 4.87 25.68 4.53
C ASP A 33 4.61 24.24 4.04
N THR A 34 4.16 23.33 4.92
CA THR A 34 3.83 21.94 4.53
C THR A 34 2.56 21.91 3.68
N MET A 35 2.69 21.42 2.45
CA MET A 35 1.57 21.31 1.49
C MET A 35 0.79 20.00 1.62
N TYR A 36 1.47 18.90 1.94
CA TYR A 36 0.89 17.57 2.09
C TYR A 36 1.80 16.70 2.97
N VAL A 37 1.29 15.56 3.42
CA VAL A 37 2.07 14.57 4.17
C VAL A 37 2.05 13.25 3.38
N ASP A 38 3.24 12.74 3.03
CA ASP A 38 3.41 11.51 2.24
C ASP A 38 3.42 10.26 3.14
N VAL A 39 2.27 10.00 3.77
CA VAL A 39 2.05 8.90 4.73
C VAL A 39 0.56 8.54 4.78
N PHE A 40 0.25 7.36 5.32
CA PHE A 40 -1.11 6.95 5.61
C PHE A 40 -1.58 7.49 6.97
N ALA A 41 -2.83 7.99 7.00
CA ALA A 41 -3.64 8.27 8.19
C ALA A 41 -2.99 9.08 9.35
N LEU A 42 -2.93 10.42 9.21
CA LEU A 42 -2.41 11.32 10.25
C LEU A 42 -3.27 12.59 10.49
N ASP A 43 -4.58 12.51 10.24
CA ASP A 43 -5.50 13.67 10.25
C ASP A 43 -5.44 14.54 11.51
N TYR A 44 -5.33 13.92 12.69
CA TYR A 44 -5.28 14.64 13.96
C TYR A 44 -4.08 15.60 14.04
N TYR A 45 -2.89 15.13 13.65
CA TYR A 45 -1.66 15.94 13.72
C TYR A 45 -1.47 16.84 12.51
N SER A 46 -2.07 16.48 11.37
CA SER A 46 -1.94 17.19 10.10
C SER A 46 -2.97 18.31 9.93
N ASN A 47 -3.99 18.38 10.80
CA ASN A 47 -5.09 19.35 10.71
C ASN A 47 -5.84 19.33 9.37
N GLY A 48 -5.99 18.14 8.77
CA GLY A 48 -6.65 17.98 7.48
C GLY A 48 -5.80 18.38 6.26
N LEU A 49 -4.47 18.43 6.40
CA LEU A 49 -3.58 18.42 5.23
C LEU A 49 -3.86 17.18 4.37
N SER A 50 -3.65 17.33 3.05
CA SER A 50 -3.79 16.21 2.13
C SER A 50 -2.81 15.10 2.47
N LEU A 51 -3.34 13.91 2.74
CA LEU A 51 -2.56 12.69 2.91
C LEU A 51 -2.33 12.07 1.54
N VAL A 52 -1.07 11.92 1.17
CA VAL A 52 -0.67 11.40 -0.13
C VAL A 52 -0.03 10.04 0.07
N SER A 53 -0.41 9.09 -0.79
CA SER A 53 0.33 7.84 -0.94
C SER A 53 0.85 7.78 -2.37
N THR A 54 2.16 7.94 -2.52
CA THR A 54 2.78 8.13 -3.83
C THR A 54 3.09 6.82 -4.52
N MET A 55 3.53 5.80 -3.77
CA MET A 55 4.11 4.57 -4.31
C MET A 55 3.55 3.33 -3.62
N TYR A 56 3.42 2.26 -4.39
CA TYR A 56 3.21 0.90 -3.92
C TYR A 56 4.48 0.09 -4.20
N SER A 57 5.10 -0.41 -3.13
CA SER A 57 6.39 -1.13 -3.18
C SER A 57 6.48 -2.15 -2.07
N SER A 58 7.26 -3.20 -2.30
CA SER A 58 7.68 -4.17 -1.29
C SER A 58 9.19 -4.36 -1.26
N SER A 59 9.68 -5.24 -0.38
CA SER A 59 11.08 -5.69 -0.35
C SER A 59 11.53 -6.35 -1.64
N GLU A 60 10.61 -7.00 -2.36
CA GLU A 60 10.91 -7.74 -3.59
C GLU A 60 11.00 -6.81 -4.80
N CYS A 61 10.16 -5.77 -4.85
CA CYS A 61 10.10 -4.85 -5.99
C CYS A 61 9.30 -3.57 -5.69
N PRO A 62 9.68 -2.40 -6.25
CA PRO A 62 8.75 -1.29 -6.40
C PRO A 62 7.75 -1.62 -7.52
N PHE A 63 6.44 -1.58 -7.25
CA PHE A 63 5.44 -2.09 -8.19
C PHE A 63 4.77 -0.99 -9.02
N GLY A 64 4.38 0.11 -8.37
CA GLY A 64 3.53 1.10 -9.03
C GLY A 64 3.43 2.43 -8.31
N ILE A 65 2.75 3.38 -8.94
CA ILE A 65 2.57 4.75 -8.45
C ILE A 65 1.10 5.16 -8.45
N ASN A 66 0.73 6.04 -7.53
CA ASN A 66 -0.57 6.68 -7.55
C ASN A 66 -0.58 7.82 -8.58
N LEU A 67 -1.40 7.67 -9.62
CA LEU A 67 -1.53 8.66 -10.69
C LEU A 67 -2.41 9.86 -10.30
N ASN A 68 -3.06 9.82 -9.14
CA ASN A 68 -3.81 10.92 -8.55
C ASN A 68 -3.45 11.06 -7.06
N PRO A 69 -2.30 11.67 -6.73
CA PRO A 69 -1.76 11.68 -5.37
C PRO A 69 -2.66 12.40 -4.35
N PHE A 70 -3.47 13.35 -4.77
CA PHE A 70 -4.36 14.13 -3.90
C PHE A 70 -5.78 13.54 -3.77
N CYS A 71 -5.98 12.28 -4.18
CA CYS A 71 -7.25 11.61 -3.94
C CYS A 71 -7.50 11.36 -2.45
N LYS A 72 -8.75 11.06 -2.09
CA LYS A 72 -9.06 10.67 -0.71
C LYS A 72 -8.35 9.34 -0.39
N PRO A 73 -7.94 9.09 0.87
CA PRO A 73 -7.29 7.85 1.26
C PRO A 73 -8.07 6.57 0.86
N ASN A 74 -9.40 6.62 0.87
CA ASN A 74 -10.25 5.49 0.50
C ASN A 74 -10.38 5.25 -1.02
N GLU A 75 -9.90 6.19 -1.84
CA GLU A 75 -9.98 6.16 -3.30
C GLU A 75 -8.59 5.93 -3.95
N VAL A 76 -7.56 5.65 -3.13
CA VAL A 76 -6.19 5.43 -3.61
C VAL A 76 -6.14 4.21 -4.52
N SER A 77 -5.55 4.41 -5.70
CA SER A 77 -5.30 3.35 -6.67
C SER A 77 -3.92 3.50 -7.27
N TYR A 78 -3.21 2.38 -7.42
CA TYR A 78 -1.86 2.34 -7.94
C TYR A 78 -1.85 1.79 -9.36
N ALA A 79 -1.20 2.51 -10.26
CA ALA A 79 -0.89 2.01 -11.59
C ALA A 79 0.45 1.27 -11.54
N LEU A 80 0.43 -0.01 -11.88
CA LEU A 80 1.64 -0.82 -11.96
C LEU A 80 2.48 -0.37 -13.16
N ILE A 81 3.79 -0.29 -12.97
CA ILE A 81 4.72 0.16 -14.01
C ILE A 81 5.28 -1.09 -14.72
N PRO A 82 4.86 -1.38 -15.97
CA PRO A 82 5.14 -2.67 -16.62
C PRO A 82 6.63 -2.95 -16.86
N THR A 83 7.49 -1.94 -16.77
CA THR A 83 8.93 -2.07 -17.01
C THR A 83 9.73 -2.50 -15.78
N ILE A 84 9.11 -2.55 -14.59
CA ILE A 84 9.84 -2.86 -13.35
C ILE A 84 9.97 -4.37 -13.14
N CYS A 85 8.90 -5.12 -13.36
CA CYS A 85 8.89 -6.57 -13.31
C CYS A 85 7.75 -7.11 -14.19
N TYR A 86 7.75 -8.42 -14.42
CA TYR A 86 6.63 -9.08 -15.11
C TYR A 86 5.55 -9.42 -14.09
N PHE A 87 4.31 -9.00 -14.38
CA PHE A 87 3.17 -9.13 -13.49
C PHE A 87 2.19 -10.19 -14.00
N GLU A 88 1.87 -11.13 -13.12
CA GLU A 88 0.82 -12.13 -13.28
C GLU A 88 -0.17 -12.02 -12.12
N PHE A 89 -1.41 -12.45 -12.33
CA PHE A 89 -2.49 -12.32 -11.36
C PHE A 89 -3.22 -13.63 -11.15
N SER A 90 -3.32 -14.08 -9.89
CA SER A 90 -4.09 -15.26 -9.52
C SER A 90 -5.50 -14.85 -9.06
N PRO A 91 -6.57 -15.19 -9.79
CA PRO A 91 -7.93 -14.74 -9.44
C PRO A 91 -8.42 -15.30 -8.10
N ILE A 92 -9.01 -14.43 -7.26
CA ILE A 92 -9.62 -14.81 -5.98
C ILE A 92 -11.14 -14.84 -6.13
N HIS A 93 -11.74 -16.01 -5.90
CA HIS A 93 -13.19 -16.20 -5.96
C HIS A 93 -13.76 -16.28 -4.55
N ARG A 94 -14.41 -15.21 -4.06
CA ARG A 94 -15.17 -15.22 -2.80
C ARG A 94 -16.57 -15.77 -3.07
N ASN A 95 -16.88 -16.97 -2.60
CA ASN A 95 -18.24 -17.54 -2.72
C ASN A 95 -19.07 -17.21 -1.47
N ASN A 96 -20.35 -16.90 -1.67
CA ASN A 96 -21.31 -16.45 -0.64
C ASN A 96 -21.41 -17.40 0.58
N GLY A 97 -20.67 -17.08 1.65
CA GLY A 97 -20.90 -17.61 3.00
C GLY A 97 -20.06 -18.81 3.43
N VAL A 98 -19.29 -19.41 2.51
CA VAL A 98 -18.20 -20.33 2.85
C VAL A 98 -17.01 -19.91 2.02
N ILE A 99 -16.09 -19.22 2.67
CA ILE A 99 -14.79 -18.90 2.08
C ILE A 99 -14.10 -20.26 1.89
N ASN A 100 -13.63 -20.56 0.68
CA ASN A 100 -12.67 -21.64 0.47
C ASN A 100 -11.31 -21.26 1.09
N SER A 101 -11.27 -20.78 2.33
CA SER A 101 -10.04 -20.59 3.12
C SER A 101 -9.41 -21.92 3.52
N ILE A 102 -10.02 -23.06 3.13
CA ILE A 102 -9.36 -24.36 3.04
C ILE A 102 -8.61 -24.51 1.69
N SER A 103 -8.03 -23.42 1.19
CA SER A 103 -6.82 -23.51 0.35
C SER A 103 -5.55 -23.15 1.12
N MET A 104 -5.62 -23.01 2.46
CA MET A 104 -4.52 -23.51 3.29
C MET A 104 -4.38 -24.99 2.95
N PHE A 105 -3.35 -25.35 2.17
CA PHE A 105 -3.08 -26.71 1.71
C PHE A 105 -4.08 -27.32 0.71
N LYS A 106 -4.50 -26.59 -0.34
CA LYS A 106 -4.75 -27.34 -1.60
C LYS A 106 -3.37 -27.79 -2.06
N SER A 107 -3.04 -29.02 -1.64
CA SER A 107 -1.94 -29.87 -2.04
C SER A 107 -1.30 -29.42 -3.36
N LEU A 108 0.03 -29.50 -3.42
CA LEU A 108 0.86 -29.54 -4.62
C LEU A 108 0.39 -30.66 -5.59
N ASN A 109 -0.85 -30.58 -6.06
CA ASN A 109 -1.46 -31.44 -7.05
C ASN A 109 -1.51 -30.62 -8.33
N GLU A 110 -0.55 -30.94 -9.19
CA GLU A 110 -0.17 -30.33 -10.47
C GLU A 110 -1.25 -30.36 -11.57
N LYS A 111 -2.56 -30.17 -11.27
CA LYS A 111 -3.62 -30.46 -12.26
C LYS A 111 -4.81 -29.52 -12.33
N GLU A 112 -4.74 -28.33 -11.76
CA GLU A 112 -5.54 -27.21 -12.26
C GLU A 112 -4.55 -26.18 -12.78
N PRO A 113 -4.61 -25.77 -14.06
CA PRO A 113 -3.85 -24.61 -14.47
C PRO A 113 -4.40 -23.46 -13.63
N ASN A 114 -3.65 -23.05 -12.61
CA ASN A 114 -3.82 -21.74 -12.01
C ASN A 114 -3.69 -20.78 -13.19
N GLN A 115 -4.83 -20.39 -13.75
CA GLN A 115 -4.89 -19.60 -14.96
C GLN A 115 -4.51 -18.19 -14.54
N LEU A 116 -3.21 -17.99 -14.37
CA LEU A 116 -2.64 -16.69 -14.12
C LEU A 116 -3.04 -15.81 -15.29
N VAL A 117 -3.49 -14.62 -14.94
CA VAL A 117 -3.96 -13.62 -15.87
C VAL A 117 -2.82 -12.61 -16.04
N ASP A 118 -2.53 -12.23 -17.27
CA ASP A 118 -1.55 -11.19 -17.53
C ASP A 118 -2.09 -9.82 -17.11
N LEU A 119 -1.21 -8.85 -16.93
CA LEU A 119 -1.56 -7.48 -16.52
C LEU A 119 -2.67 -6.85 -17.37
N ILE A 120 -2.72 -7.13 -18.68
CA ILE A 120 -3.71 -6.55 -19.59
C ILE A 120 -5.08 -7.22 -19.52
N ASP A 121 -5.15 -8.47 -19.03
CA ASP A 121 -6.35 -9.31 -19.09
C ASP A 121 -7.14 -9.32 -17.77
N VAL A 122 -6.73 -8.50 -16.80
CA VAL A 122 -7.44 -8.33 -15.53
C VAL A 122 -8.85 -7.75 -15.76
N LYS A 123 -9.76 -7.96 -14.81
CA LYS A 123 -11.16 -7.52 -14.94
C LYS A 123 -11.50 -6.51 -13.85
N ILE A 124 -12.16 -5.42 -14.24
CA ILE A 124 -12.62 -4.37 -13.30
C ILE A 124 -13.48 -5.00 -12.20
N GLY A 125 -13.20 -4.64 -10.95
CA GLY A 125 -13.90 -5.12 -9.76
C GLY A 125 -13.49 -6.51 -9.28
N GLN A 126 -12.72 -7.26 -10.06
CA GLN A 126 -12.21 -8.58 -9.66
C GLN A 126 -11.00 -8.42 -8.73
N GLU A 127 -10.89 -9.32 -7.75
CA GLU A 127 -9.76 -9.42 -6.83
C GLU A 127 -8.78 -10.50 -7.28
N TYR A 128 -7.50 -10.20 -7.13
CA TYR A 128 -6.39 -11.04 -7.54
C TYR A 128 -5.28 -11.03 -6.50
N GLU A 129 -4.60 -12.15 -6.33
CA GLU A 129 -3.32 -12.22 -5.64
C GLU A 129 -2.19 -11.87 -6.63
N LEU A 130 -1.29 -11.00 -6.20
CA LEU A 130 -0.17 -10.52 -7.02
C LEU A 130 0.94 -11.59 -7.15
N VAL A 131 1.31 -11.90 -8.38
CA VAL A 131 2.41 -12.79 -8.73
C VAL A 131 3.42 -12.04 -9.58
N VAL A 132 4.71 -12.12 -9.23
CA VAL A 132 5.75 -11.33 -9.90
C VAL A 132 6.93 -12.18 -10.36
N THR A 133 7.52 -11.79 -11.49
CA THR A 133 8.83 -12.25 -11.94
C THR A 133 9.77 -11.05 -12.06
N THR A 134 10.86 -11.06 -11.28
CA THR A 134 11.76 -9.91 -11.12
C THR A 134 13.13 -10.14 -11.76
N TYR A 135 13.82 -9.05 -12.11
CA TYR A 135 15.21 -9.10 -12.60
C TYR A 135 16.19 -9.73 -11.60
N SER A 136 15.85 -9.68 -10.30
CA SER A 136 16.65 -10.25 -9.22
C SER A 136 16.51 -11.77 -9.07
N GLY A 137 15.74 -12.43 -9.95
CA GLY A 137 15.66 -13.89 -10.02
C GLY A 137 14.51 -14.53 -9.24
N LEU A 138 13.49 -13.76 -8.85
CA LEU A 138 12.22 -14.34 -8.41
C LEU A 138 11.39 -14.70 -9.63
N TYR A 139 10.89 -15.94 -9.70
CA TYR A 139 10.09 -16.43 -10.83
C TYR A 139 8.71 -16.86 -10.35
N ARG A 140 7.67 -16.21 -10.89
CA ARG A 140 6.25 -16.45 -10.53
C ARG A 140 6.05 -16.48 -9.01
N TYR A 141 6.71 -15.57 -8.31
CA TYR A 141 6.69 -15.46 -6.86
C TYR A 141 5.37 -14.83 -6.42
N ARG A 142 4.67 -15.47 -5.49
CA ARG A 142 3.45 -14.96 -4.89
C ARG A 142 3.81 -13.95 -3.81
N VAL A 143 3.46 -12.68 -4.03
CA VAL A 143 3.71 -11.59 -3.07
C VAL A 143 2.82 -11.75 -1.83
N GLY A 144 1.65 -12.38 -1.99
CA GLY A 144 0.64 -12.52 -0.94
C GLY A 144 -0.27 -11.31 -0.78
N ASP A 145 0.00 -10.22 -1.51
CA ASP A 145 -0.85 -9.04 -1.56
C ASP A 145 -2.09 -9.30 -2.42
N VAL A 146 -3.24 -8.80 -1.95
CA VAL A 146 -4.51 -8.87 -2.67
C VAL A 146 -4.81 -7.51 -3.28
N LEU A 147 -5.05 -7.51 -4.58
CA LEU A 147 -5.31 -6.31 -5.36
C LEU A 147 -6.68 -6.40 -6.03
N ARG A 148 -7.47 -5.34 -5.92
CA ARG A 148 -8.74 -5.20 -6.66
C ARG A 148 -8.57 -4.23 -7.81
N VAL A 149 -8.99 -4.63 -9.01
CA VAL A 149 -8.91 -3.74 -10.18
C VAL A 149 -9.93 -2.60 -10.03
N ALA A 150 -9.43 -1.38 -9.88
CA ALA A 150 -10.22 -0.17 -9.72
C ALA A 150 -10.72 0.37 -11.07
N GLY A 151 -9.93 0.21 -12.12
CA GLY A 151 -10.20 0.75 -13.43
C GLY A 151 -8.94 0.80 -14.29
N TYR A 152 -9.00 1.58 -15.36
CA TYR A 152 -7.89 1.74 -16.29
C TYR A 152 -7.64 3.22 -16.56
N LYS A 153 -6.36 3.59 -16.56
CA LYS A 153 -5.89 4.86 -17.10
C LYS A 153 -5.21 4.59 -18.42
N ASN A 154 -5.88 4.96 -19.52
CA ASN A 154 -5.54 4.49 -20.86
C ASN A 154 -5.58 2.95 -20.90
N ASN A 155 -4.45 2.31 -21.20
CA ASN A 155 -4.31 0.85 -21.23
C ASN A 155 -3.67 0.28 -19.96
N VAL A 156 -3.39 1.13 -18.95
CA VAL A 156 -2.73 0.70 -17.71
C VAL A 156 -3.80 0.43 -16.64
N PRO A 157 -3.89 -0.82 -16.13
CA PRO A 157 -4.79 -1.12 -15.03
C PRO A 157 -4.35 -0.43 -13.74
N GLN A 158 -5.33 -0.01 -12.94
CA GLN A 158 -5.13 0.58 -11.63
C GLN A 158 -5.72 -0.34 -10.56
N PHE A 159 -5.03 -0.47 -9.44
CA PHE A 159 -5.40 -1.41 -8.38
C PHE A 159 -5.60 -0.70 -7.05
N ASN A 160 -6.68 -1.04 -6.34
CA ASN A 160 -6.81 -0.77 -4.92
C ASN A 160 -6.12 -1.89 -4.14
N PHE A 161 -5.35 -1.51 -3.12
CA PHE A 161 -4.79 -2.47 -2.17
C PHE A 161 -5.89 -3.01 -1.26
N VAL A 162 -5.94 -4.33 -1.11
CA VAL A 162 -6.84 -5.03 -0.19
C VAL A 162 -5.98 -5.82 0.78
N CYS A 163 -6.24 -5.67 2.09
CA CYS A 163 -5.47 -6.37 3.11
C CYS A 163 -5.56 -7.90 2.89
N PRO A 164 -4.44 -8.64 2.95
CA PRO A 164 -4.46 -10.10 2.89
C PRO A 164 -5.28 -10.69 4.04
N GLU A 165 -6.13 -11.68 3.76
CA GLU A 165 -7.01 -12.31 4.79
C GLU A 165 -6.23 -13.01 5.92
N ASN A 166 -4.95 -13.32 5.71
CA ASN A 166 -4.11 -13.98 6.71
C ASN A 166 -3.54 -13.03 7.76
N VAL A 167 -3.56 -11.70 7.54
CA VAL A 167 -3.02 -10.72 8.50
C VAL A 167 -4.14 -10.30 9.45
N ILE A 168 -4.01 -10.62 10.73
CA ILE A 168 -5.00 -10.30 11.76
C ILE A 168 -4.59 -9.06 12.55
N LEU A 169 -3.30 -8.95 12.89
CA LEU A 169 -2.74 -7.82 13.62
C LEU A 169 -1.53 -7.26 12.87
N SER A 170 -1.46 -5.93 12.83
CA SER A 170 -0.35 -5.17 12.27
C SER A 170 -0.35 -3.77 12.88
N ILE A 171 0.78 -3.34 13.44
CA ILE A 171 0.95 -1.99 14.02
C ILE A 171 1.85 -1.13 13.13
N ASP A 172 2.96 -1.71 12.66
CA ASP A 172 3.92 -1.07 11.75
C ASP A 172 4.22 -2.00 10.57
N SER A 173 5.39 -2.64 10.55
CA SER A 173 5.74 -3.65 9.55
C SER A 173 5.38 -5.07 9.93
N ASP A 174 5.00 -5.30 11.20
CA ASP A 174 4.64 -6.61 11.72
C ASP A 174 3.33 -7.10 11.09
N LYS A 175 3.28 -8.41 10.80
CA LYS A 175 2.10 -9.10 10.26
C LYS A 175 1.94 -10.38 11.04
N THR A 176 1.00 -10.42 11.97
CA THR A 176 0.70 -11.63 12.76
C THR A 176 -0.50 -12.34 12.16
N ASP A 177 -0.33 -13.64 11.93
CA ASP A 177 -1.39 -14.52 11.43
C ASP A 177 -2.16 -15.25 12.55
N LYS A 178 -3.13 -16.06 12.18
CA LYS A 178 -3.93 -16.84 13.14
C LYS A 178 -3.15 -17.96 13.83
N ALA A 179 -2.10 -18.48 13.20
CA ALA A 179 -1.32 -19.58 13.75
C ALA A 179 -0.27 -19.10 14.77
N GLU A 180 0.17 -17.84 14.65
CA GLU A 180 1.09 -17.17 15.56
C GLU A 180 0.41 -16.56 16.80
N LEU A 181 -0.91 -16.46 16.80
CA LEU A 181 -1.76 -16.05 17.94
C LEU A 181 -2.02 -17.20 18.93
#